data_AF-A0A5K1AIF6-F1
#
_entry.id   AF-A0A5K1AIF6-F1
#
_cell.length_a   1.000
_cell.length_b   1.000
_cell.length_c   1.000
_cell.angle_alpha   90.00
_cell.angle_beta   90.00
_cell.angle_gamma   90.00
#
_symmetry.space_group_name_H-M   'P 1'
#
loop_
_entity.id
_entity.type
_entity.pdbx_description
1 polymer ?
#
loop_
_entity_poly.entity_id
_entity_poly.type
_entity_poly.pdbx_seq_one_letter_code
_entity_poly.pdbx_strand_id
1 'polypeptide(L)'
;YSNEIPDAYERLLLDAIEGERRLFIRSDELNAAWALFTPLLKEIEEKKIVPELYPYGSRGPVGAHYLAAKYKVRWGDLSAEH
;
A
#
# COMPACT_ATOMS: atom_id res chain seq x y z
N TYR A 1 -15.84 29.57 7.21
CA TYR A 1 -15.64 28.15 7.53
C TYR A 1 -14.42 27.70 6.77
N SER A 2 -13.33 27.35 7.46
CA SER A 2 -12.10 26.87 6.82
C SER A 2 -12.41 25.59 6.04
N ASN A 3 -11.95 25.50 4.79
CA ASN A 3 -11.98 24.27 3.99
C ASN A 3 -10.90 23.31 4.52
N GLU A 4 -11.03 22.86 5.77
CA GLU A 4 -10.15 21.84 6.33
C GLU A 4 -10.63 20.47 5.87
N ILE A 5 -9.72 19.72 5.24
CA ILE A 5 -9.96 18.31 4.90
C ILE A 5 -9.94 17.55 6.23
N PRO A 6 -11.01 16.83 6.60
CA PRO A 6 -11.09 16.13 7.88
C PRO A 6 -10.02 15.03 7.97
N ASP A 7 -9.54 14.79 9.18
CA ASP A 7 -8.58 13.70 9.42
C ASP A 7 -9.21 12.33 9.09
N ALA A 8 -8.37 11.37 8.70
CA ALA A 8 -8.84 10.03 8.35
C ALA A 8 -9.62 9.37 9.49
N TYR A 9 -9.19 9.53 10.74
CA TYR A 9 -9.90 8.95 11.88
C TYR A 9 -11.18 9.70 12.22
N GLU A 10 -11.19 11.02 12.10
CA GLU A 10 -12.41 11.82 12.29
C GLU A 10 -13.51 11.35 11.33
N ARG A 11 -13.16 11.16 10.06
CA ARG A 11 -14.09 10.66 9.05
C ARG A 11 -14.59 9.25 9.36
N LEU A 12 -13.68 8.32 9.70
CA LEU A 12 -14.03 6.93 9.97
C LEU A 12 -14.94 6.79 11.21
N LEU A 13 -14.68 7.58 12.25
CA LEU A 13 -15.51 7.59 13.45
C LEU A 13 -16.91 8.15 13.17
N LEU A 14 -17.00 9.23 12.39
CA LEU A 14 -18.28 9.78 11.96
C LEU A 14 -19.09 8.75 11.15
N ASP A 15 -18.47 8.13 10.15
CA ASP A 15 -19.12 7.11 9.31
C ASP A 15 -19.60 5.91 10.17
N ALA A 16 -18.83 5.51 11.21
CA ALA A 16 -19.24 4.45 12.13
C ALA A 16 -20.48 4.81 12.97
N ILE A 17 -20.59 6.06 13.42
CA ILE A 17 -21.74 6.57 14.19
C ILE A 17 -22.97 6.68 13.28
N GLU A 18 -22.80 7.15 12.05
CA GLU A 18 -23.87 7.28 11.05
C GLU A 18 -24.32 5.93 10.46
N GLY A 19 -23.61 4.84 10.78
CA GLY A 19 -23.87 3.50 10.27
C GLY A 19 -23.46 3.32 8.81
N GLU A 20 -22.63 4.22 8.28
CA GLU A 20 -22.12 4.20 6.92
C GLU A 20 -20.87 3.32 6.82
N ARG A 21 -20.84 2.39 5.87
CA ARG A 21 -19.82 1.32 5.83
C ARG A 21 -18.90 1.38 4.62
N ARG A 22 -19.02 2.40 3.76
CA ARG A 22 -18.25 2.52 2.50
C ARG A 22 -16.73 2.51 2.67
N LEU A 23 -16.20 3.00 3.80
CA LEU A 23 -14.75 3.08 4.06
C LEU A 23 -14.22 1.91 4.89
N PHE A 24 -15.05 0.92 5.20
CA PHE A 24 -14.66 -0.26 5.95
C PHE A 24 -14.49 -1.46 5.02
N ILE A 25 -13.44 -2.25 5.27
CA ILE A 25 -13.16 -3.46 4.51
C ILE A 25 -14.20 -4.54 4.85
N ARG A 26 -14.78 -5.17 3.83
CA ARG A 26 -15.72 -6.29 4.02
C ARG A 26 -14.98 -7.60 4.26
N SER A 27 -15.62 -8.57 4.94
CA SER A 27 -14.98 -9.83 5.32
C SER A 27 -14.48 -10.68 4.14
N ASP A 28 -15.20 -10.69 3.03
CA ASP A 28 -14.81 -11.39 1.80
C ASP A 28 -13.64 -10.70 1.08
N GLU A 29 -13.61 -9.36 1.05
CA GLU A 29 -12.47 -8.57 0.54
C GLU A 29 -11.21 -8.86 1.34
N LEU A 30 -11.32 -8.89 2.67
CA LEU A 30 -10.22 -9.26 3.55
C LEU A 30 -9.73 -10.69 3.27
N ASN A 31 -10.64 -11.65 3.12
CA ASN A 31 -10.30 -13.03 2.80
C ASN A 31 -9.60 -13.14 1.44
N ALA A 32 -10.06 -12.41 0.42
CA ALA A 32 -9.45 -12.39 -0.90
C ALA A 32 -8.03 -11.78 -0.87
N ALA A 33 -7.83 -10.68 -0.15
CA ALA A 33 -6.52 -10.08 0.03
C ALA A 33 -5.54 -11.07 0.70
N TRP A 34 -5.96 -11.73 1.79
CA TRP A 34 -5.13 -12.73 2.45
C TRP A 34 -4.85 -13.95 1.56
N ALA A 35 -5.85 -14.45 0.81
CA ALA A 35 -5.64 -15.56 -0.11
C ALA A 35 -4.59 -15.25 -1.18
N LEU A 36 -4.54 -13.99 -1.66
CA LEU A 36 -3.55 -13.54 -2.64
C LEU A 36 -2.13 -13.46 -2.06
N PHE A 37 -1.96 -12.85 -0.88
CA PHE A 37 -0.63 -12.57 -0.34
C PHE A 37 -0.02 -13.69 0.52
N THR A 38 -0.85 -14.54 1.13
CA THR A 38 -0.38 -15.60 2.06
C THR A 38 0.65 -16.54 1.44
N PRO A 39 0.50 -17.07 0.21
CA PRO A 39 1.49 -17.98 -0.38
C PRO A 39 2.87 -17.32 -0.51
N LEU A 40 2.92 -16.06 -0.95
CA LEU A 40 4.15 -15.29 -1.09
C LEU A 40 4.80 -15.02 0.27
N LEU A 41 4.00 -14.65 1.28
CA LEU A 41 4.50 -14.40 2.63
C LEU A 41 5.12 -15.66 3.26
N LYS A 42 4.47 -16.81 3.07
CA LYS A 42 5.02 -18.11 3.52
C LYS A 42 6.34 -18.44 2.83
N GLU A 43 6.43 -18.22 1.53
CA GLU A 43 7.66 -18.44 0.78
C GLU A 43 8.81 -17.55 1.26
N ILE A 44 8.53 -16.28 1.55
CA ILE A 44 9.52 -15.33 2.10
C ILE A 44 10.04 -15.82 3.46
N GLU A 45 9.15 -16.30 4.33
CA GLU A 45 9.48 -16.81 5.66
C GLU A 45 10.29 -18.11 5.60
N GLU A 46 9.85 -19.07 4.79
CA GLU A 46 10.51 -20.39 4.62
C GLU A 46 11.91 -20.25 4.01
N LYS A 47 12.04 -19.46 2.94
CA LYS A 47 13.30 -19.29 2.21
C LYS A 47 14.22 -18.25 2.83
N LYS A 48 13.74 -17.49 3.83
CA LYS A 48 14.48 -16.39 4.48
C LYS A 48 15.10 -15.44 3.45
N ILE A 49 14.28 -15.00 2.50
CA ILE A 49 14.73 -14.18 1.37
C ILE A 49 15.29 -12.86 1.92
N VAL A 50 16.55 -12.55 1.60
CA VAL A 50 17.20 -11.30 2.01
C VAL A 50 16.70 -10.17 1.10
N PRO A 51 16.13 -9.07 1.65
CA PRO A 51 15.71 -7.93 0.85
C PRO A 51 16.89 -7.24 0.16
N GLU A 52 16.65 -6.66 -1.01
CA GLU A 52 17.64 -5.83 -1.69
C GLU A 52 17.89 -4.55 -0.87
N LEU A 53 19.16 -4.27 -0.58
CA LEU A 53 19.56 -3.09 0.17
C LEU A 53 19.45 -1.83 -0.70
N TYR A 54 19.03 -0.73 -0.09
CA TYR A 54 18.95 0.57 -0.75
C TYR A 54 19.39 1.69 0.21
N PRO A 55 20.00 2.78 -0.30
CA PRO A 55 20.39 3.92 0.54
C PRO A 55 19.19 4.60 1.19
N TYR A 56 19.37 5.08 2.43
CA TYR A 56 18.37 5.92 3.09
C TYR A 56 18.06 7.18 2.26
N GLY A 57 16.78 7.53 2.13
CA GLY A 57 16.32 8.65 1.29
C GLY A 57 16.25 8.36 -0.21
N SER A 58 16.66 7.17 -0.67
CA SER A 58 16.45 6.76 -2.06
C SER A 58 15.00 6.30 -2.31
N ARG A 59 14.60 6.18 -3.59
CA ARG A 59 13.26 5.72 -4.03
C ARG A 59 13.09 4.19 -3.94
N GLY A 60 13.93 3.51 -3.16
CA GLY A 60 13.94 2.06 -3.05
C GLY A 60 14.97 1.37 -3.94
N PRO A 61 14.93 0.02 -4.00
CA PRO A 61 15.94 -0.80 -4.66
C PRO A 61 15.95 -0.66 -6.19
N VAL A 62 17.07 -1.09 -6.82
CA VAL A 62 17.20 -1.08 -8.28
C VAL A 62 16.25 -2.12 -8.89
N GLY A 63 16.02 -3.24 -8.21
CA GLY A 63 15.05 -4.27 -8.61
C GLY A 63 13.63 -3.73 -8.84
N ALA A 64 13.18 -2.74 -8.08
CA ALA A 64 11.86 -2.13 -8.27
C ALA A 64 11.75 -1.39 -9.62
N HIS A 65 12.83 -0.72 -10.04
CA HIS A 65 12.90 -0.02 -11.33
C HIS A 65 12.90 -1.02 -12.50
N TYR A 66 13.64 -2.13 -12.39
CA TYR A 66 13.62 -3.20 -13.39
C TYR A 66 12.24 -3.86 -13.52
N LEU A 67 11.57 -4.12 -12.39
CA LEU A 67 10.23 -4.68 -12.37
C LEU A 67 9.23 -3.74 -13.07
N ALA A 68 9.27 -2.45 -12.74
CA ALA A 68 8.41 -1.44 -13.36
C ALA A 68 8.65 -1.33 -14.87
N ALA A 69 9.93 -1.27 -15.30
CA ALA A 69 10.31 -1.22 -16.71
C ALA A 69 9.82 -2.46 -17.48
N LYS A 70 9.92 -3.66 -16.88
CA LYS A 70 9.41 -4.91 -17.46
C LYS A 70 7.90 -4.83 -17.77
N TYR A 71 7.13 -4.17 -16.91
CA TYR A 71 5.69 -3.97 -17.08
C TYR A 71 5.33 -2.62 -17.73
N LYS A 72 6.30 -1.88 -18.27
CA LYS A 72 6.12 -0.57 -18.92
C LYS A 72 5.45 0.48 -18.00
N VAL A 73 5.69 0.40 -16.69
CA VAL A 73 5.25 1.37 -15.68
C VAL A 73 6.45 2.17 -15.18
N ARG A 74 6.26 3.45 -14.83
CA ARG A 74 7.31 4.28 -14.20
C ARG A 74 7.27 4.15 -12.68
N TRP A 75 8.42 3.86 -12.07
CA TRP A 75 8.54 3.72 -10.62
C TRP A 75 8.82 5.08 -9.95
N GLY A 76 7.99 5.45 -8.98
CA GLY A 76 8.22 6.58 -8.07
C GLY A 76 7.78 7.96 -8.55
N ASP A 77 7.34 8.14 -9.80
CA ASP A 77 7.04 9.47 -10.39
C ASP A 77 5.78 10.13 -9.81
N LEU A 78 5.90 10.73 -8.62
CA LEU A 78 4.90 11.62 -8.02
C LEU A 78 5.48 12.92 -7.42
N SER A 79 6.77 13.21 -7.58
CA SER A 79 7.38 14.43 -7.01
C SER A 79 8.58 14.93 -7.81
N ALA A 80 8.34 15.34 -9.06
CA ALA A 80 9.32 16.07 -9.87
C ALA A 80 8.79 17.44 -10.33
N GLU A 81 7.81 18.01 -9.65
CA GLU A 81 7.39 19.40 -9.84
C GLU A 81 7.31 20.07 -8.46
N HIS A 82 8.37 20.82 -8.13
CA HIS A 82 8.29 22.02 -7.31
C HIS A 82 8.32 23.21 -8.27
#